data_AF-A0AA92RA39-F1
#
_entry.id   AF-A0AA92RA39-F1
#
_cell.length_a   1.000
_cell.length_b   1.000
_cell.length_c   1.000
_cell.angle_alpha   90.00
_cell.angle_beta   90.00
_cell.angle_gamma   90.00
#
_symmetry.space_group_name_H-M   'P 1'
#
loop_
_entity.id
_entity.type
_entity.pdbx_description
1 polymer ?
#
loop_
_entity_poly.entity_id
_entity_poly.type
_entity_poly.pdbx_seq_one_letter_code
_entity_poly.pdbx_strand_id
1 'polypeptide(L)'
;MKPLHRVVALAACLLAVVVVVLAAWSPATEKAASVSDAASVPLLEIRWHGGGIVLQGAVRDSATQHALAQAAAERLGGETDQVTDWLDIKPTGLVVADPAALARLIRLGQEGWHLQRQPAEARLAVQSLADSRSAQALSLLQSAFGPGVSARLVQLP
;
A
#
# COMPACT_ATOMS: atom_id res chain seq x y z
N MET A 1 43.11 0.45 66.25
CA MET A 1 42.09 0.10 67.27
C MET A 1 40.72 0.15 66.60
N LYS A 2 40.01 -0.98 66.54
CA LYS A 2 38.57 -1.06 66.21
C LYS A 2 37.76 -0.57 67.43
N PRO A 3 36.51 -0.14 67.22
CA PRO A 3 35.46 -1.09 67.53
C PRO A 3 34.46 -1.29 66.39
N LEU A 4 34.10 -2.57 66.28
CA LEU A 4 33.07 -3.17 65.46
C LEU A 4 31.71 -3.05 66.16
N HIS A 5 30.68 -2.85 65.34
CA HIS A 5 29.35 -3.46 65.42
C HIS A 5 28.40 -3.12 66.59
N ARG A 6 27.19 -2.70 66.18
CA ARG A 6 25.82 -3.07 66.65
C ARG A 6 24.97 -1.83 66.34
N VAL A 7 24.06 -1.82 65.37
CA VAL A 7 22.74 -2.48 65.36
C VAL A 7 22.28 -2.46 63.88
N VAL A 8 22.43 -3.52 63.08
CA VAL A 8 21.47 -4.60 62.76
C VAL A 8 19.99 -4.23 62.90
N ALA A 9 19.23 -4.44 61.80
CA ALA A 9 17.78 -4.33 61.59
C ALA A 9 17.35 -2.95 61.04
N LEU A 10 16.74 -2.80 59.86
CA LEU A 10 15.74 -3.63 59.20
C LEU A 10 15.83 -3.53 57.65
N ALA A 11 15.56 -4.67 57.03
CA ALA A 11 14.91 -4.90 55.72
C ALA A 11 15.53 -4.20 54.49
N ALA A 12 16.42 -4.85 53.72
CA ALA A 12 16.10 -5.93 52.77
C ALA A 12 15.09 -5.50 51.69
N CYS A 13 15.63 -5.06 50.56
CA CYS A 13 15.16 -5.29 49.19
C CYS A 13 15.70 -4.17 48.31
N LEU A 14 16.67 -4.49 47.44
CA LEU A 14 16.88 -3.93 46.09
C LEU A 14 18.30 -4.26 45.63
N LEU A 15 18.52 -5.55 45.42
CA LEU A 15 19.58 -6.08 44.58
C LEU A 15 18.92 -7.14 43.70
N ALA A 16 19.35 -7.18 42.43
CA ALA A 16 18.76 -7.90 41.29
C ALA A 16 17.60 -7.10 40.65
N VAL A 17 17.58 -6.79 39.35
CA VAL A 17 18.03 -7.57 38.21
C VAL A 17 18.45 -6.63 37.08
N VAL A 18 19.71 -6.73 36.67
CA VAL A 18 20.13 -6.52 35.27
C VAL A 18 20.01 -7.88 34.61
N VAL A 19 19.30 -7.98 33.48
CA VAL A 19 19.44 -8.93 32.34
C VAL A 19 18.12 -9.01 31.55
N VAL A 20 18.20 -8.55 30.30
CA VAL A 20 17.59 -9.09 29.05
C VAL A 20 16.20 -9.71 29.14
N VAL A 21 15.19 -9.11 28.47
CA VAL A 21 14.29 -9.81 27.53
C VAL A 21 13.77 -8.82 26.47
N LEU A 22 14.37 -8.87 25.27
CA LEU A 22 13.68 -8.62 24.01
C LEU A 22 12.72 -9.79 23.80
N ALA A 23 11.41 -9.57 23.98
CA ALA A 23 10.28 -10.36 23.47
C ALA A 23 9.10 -10.21 24.45
N ALA A 24 8.07 -9.45 24.06
CA ALA A 24 6.66 -9.70 24.41
C ALA A 24 5.79 -8.49 24.02
N TRP A 25 5.65 -8.23 22.72
CA TRP A 25 4.41 -7.60 22.21
C TRP A 25 3.71 -8.65 21.36
N SER A 26 3.06 -9.58 22.05
CA SER A 26 1.93 -10.36 21.55
C SER A 26 1.09 -10.81 22.74
N PRO A 27 -0.17 -10.38 22.81
CA PRO A 27 -1.25 -11.29 23.11
C PRO A 27 -1.94 -11.66 21.80
N ALA A 28 -1.79 -12.93 21.40
CA ALA A 28 -2.88 -13.66 20.74
C ALA A 28 -4.09 -13.62 21.70
N THR A 29 -5.36 -13.51 21.29
CA THR A 29 -6.02 -14.42 20.37
C THR A 29 -7.42 -13.84 20.10
N GLU A 30 -7.66 -13.28 18.91
CA GLU A 30 -8.96 -13.41 18.27
C GLU A 30 -8.71 -13.88 16.85
N LYS A 31 -9.19 -15.10 16.62
CA LYS A 31 -9.12 -15.87 15.38
C LYS A 31 -10.01 -15.19 14.34
N ALA A 32 -9.51 -14.14 13.69
CA ALA A 32 -9.97 -13.75 12.36
C ALA A 32 -8.97 -14.35 11.36
N ALA A 33 -9.48 -15.06 10.38
CA ALA A 33 -8.69 -15.72 9.34
C ALA A 33 -7.85 -14.68 8.57
N SER A 34 -6.62 -14.45 9.01
CA SER A 34 -5.57 -13.86 8.18
C SER A 34 -5.19 -14.94 7.17
N VAL A 35 -5.95 -14.98 6.07
CA VAL A 35 -5.48 -15.59 4.82
C VAL A 35 -4.09 -15.02 4.58
N SER A 36 -3.07 -15.88 4.55
CA SER A 36 -1.71 -15.51 4.19
C SER A 36 -1.73 -14.62 2.95
N ASP A 37 -1.47 -13.32 3.11
CA ASP A 37 -1.05 -12.46 2.01
C ASP A 37 0.42 -12.83 1.77
N ALA A 38 0.63 -13.98 1.13
CA ALA A 38 1.92 -14.30 0.55
C ALA A 38 2.16 -13.23 -0.50
N ALA A 39 2.95 -12.22 -0.13
CA ALA A 39 3.18 -10.98 -0.87
C ALA A 39 3.73 -11.28 -2.27
N SER A 40 2.83 -11.57 -3.20
CA SER A 40 3.12 -11.65 -4.61
C SER A 40 3.33 -10.22 -5.09
N VAL A 41 4.45 -9.99 -5.76
CA VAL A 41 4.75 -8.69 -6.37
C VAL A 41 3.56 -8.31 -7.27
N PRO A 42 2.97 -7.12 -7.09
CA PRO A 42 1.84 -6.70 -7.92
C PRO A 42 2.26 -6.62 -9.38
N LEU A 43 1.33 -6.96 -10.28
CA LEU A 43 1.52 -6.82 -11.74
C LEU A 43 1.56 -5.35 -12.18
N LEU A 44 0.84 -4.51 -11.43
CA LEU A 44 0.80 -3.07 -11.59
C LEU A 44 0.57 -2.41 -10.23
N GLU A 45 1.32 -1.36 -9.95
CA GLU A 45 1.20 -0.51 -8.78
C GLU A 45 1.08 0.96 -9.22
N ILE A 46 0.10 1.67 -8.66
CA ILE A 46 -0.04 3.12 -8.84
C ILE A 46 -0.12 3.76 -7.46
N ARG A 47 0.76 4.72 -7.19
CA ARG A 47 0.78 5.46 -5.92
C ARG A 47 0.76 6.95 -6.18
N TRP A 48 -0.15 7.63 -5.52
CA TRP A 48 -0.25 9.09 -5.54
C TRP A 48 0.40 9.62 -4.27
N HIS A 49 1.51 10.35 -4.38
CA HIS A 49 2.24 10.84 -3.22
C HIS A 49 2.97 12.17 -3.48
N GLY A 50 3.10 13.02 -2.47
CA GLY A 50 3.96 14.21 -2.46
C GLY A 50 3.80 15.15 -3.67
N GLY A 51 2.64 15.13 -4.33
CA GLY A 51 2.42 15.88 -5.58
C GLY A 51 2.83 15.14 -6.87
N GLY A 52 3.36 13.92 -6.80
CA GLY A 52 3.72 13.06 -7.94
C GLY A 52 2.91 11.75 -8.02
N ILE A 53 3.26 10.91 -9.00
CA ILE A 53 2.65 9.60 -9.21
C ILE A 53 3.72 8.56 -9.56
N VAL A 54 3.74 7.46 -8.82
CA VAL A 54 4.51 6.26 -9.17
C VAL A 54 3.65 5.37 -10.07
N LEU A 55 4.19 4.89 -11.19
CA LEU A 55 3.52 3.97 -12.12
C LEU A 55 4.38 2.73 -12.37
N GLN A 56 4.40 1.79 -11.43
CA GLN A 56 5.28 0.61 -11.49
C GLN A 56 4.57 -0.63 -12.05
N GLY A 57 5.32 -1.45 -12.79
CA GLY A 57 4.84 -2.72 -13.34
C GLY A 57 5.19 -2.90 -14.81
N ALA A 58 4.54 -3.87 -15.46
CA ALA A 58 4.70 -4.10 -16.88
C ALA A 58 3.34 -4.23 -17.58
N VAL A 59 3.15 -3.54 -18.70
CA VAL A 59 1.97 -3.64 -19.55
C VAL A 59 2.31 -4.32 -20.87
N ARG A 60 1.30 -4.87 -21.54
CA ARG A 60 1.50 -5.62 -22.79
C ARG A 60 1.91 -4.74 -23.96
N ASP A 61 1.37 -3.54 -24.05
CA ASP A 61 1.45 -2.69 -25.23
C ASP A 61 1.79 -1.23 -24.90
N SER A 62 2.41 -0.55 -25.88
CA SER A 62 2.81 0.85 -25.76
C SER A 62 1.62 1.82 -25.71
N ALA A 63 0.49 1.47 -26.30
CA ALA A 63 -0.70 2.33 -26.30
C ALA A 63 -1.24 2.48 -24.87
N THR A 64 -1.34 1.38 -24.12
CA THR A 64 -1.70 1.38 -22.71
C THR A 64 -0.67 2.16 -21.89
N GLN A 65 0.63 1.87 -22.07
CA GLN A 65 1.69 2.59 -21.37
C GLN A 65 1.57 4.12 -21.56
N HIS A 66 1.42 4.56 -22.82
CA HIS A 66 1.33 5.97 -23.17
C HIS A 66 0.07 6.64 -22.60
N ALA A 67 -1.08 5.98 -22.66
CA ALA A 67 -2.33 6.50 -22.11
C ALA A 67 -2.24 6.74 -20.59
N LEU A 68 -1.56 5.85 -19.86
CA LEU A 68 -1.37 5.98 -18.42
C LEU A 68 -0.35 7.07 -18.08
N ALA A 69 0.77 7.13 -18.81
CA ALA A 69 1.77 8.17 -18.65
C ALA A 69 1.20 9.57 -18.94
N GLN A 70 0.43 9.71 -20.02
CA GLN A 70 -0.25 10.96 -20.37
C GLN A 70 -1.24 11.38 -19.29
N ALA A 71 -2.07 10.45 -18.79
CA ALA A 71 -3.03 10.77 -17.74
C ALA A 71 -2.35 11.19 -16.43
N ALA A 72 -1.19 10.60 -16.10
CA ALA A 72 -0.38 11.01 -14.98
C ALA A 72 0.18 12.42 -15.19
N ALA A 73 0.80 12.69 -16.35
CA ALA A 73 1.31 14.01 -16.68
C ALA A 73 0.23 15.10 -16.65
N GLU A 74 -0.94 14.85 -17.26
CA GLU A 74 -2.08 15.78 -17.25
C GLU A 74 -2.52 16.15 -15.84
N ARG A 75 -2.55 15.15 -14.94
CA ARG A 75 -2.89 15.38 -13.53
C ARG A 75 -1.85 16.25 -12.84
N LEU A 76 -0.58 16.10 -13.21
CA LEU A 76 0.55 16.84 -12.64
C LEU A 76 0.78 18.19 -13.33
N GLY A 77 -0.21 18.71 -14.07
CA GLY A 77 -0.10 20.00 -14.75
C GLY A 77 0.78 19.97 -16.01
N GLY A 78 1.05 18.79 -16.56
CA GLY A 78 1.93 18.58 -17.71
C GLY A 78 3.37 18.24 -17.34
N GLU A 79 3.71 18.20 -16.05
CA GLU A 79 5.06 17.89 -15.57
C GLU A 79 5.30 16.38 -15.55
N THR A 80 5.93 15.85 -16.61
CA THR A 80 6.26 14.42 -16.73
C THR A 80 7.34 13.96 -15.77
N ASP A 81 8.17 14.89 -15.27
CA ASP A 81 9.32 14.60 -14.41
C ASP A 81 8.91 14.12 -13.01
N GLN A 82 7.65 14.35 -12.64
CA GLN A 82 7.04 13.88 -11.39
C GLN A 82 6.33 12.53 -11.54
N VAL A 83 6.39 11.91 -12.74
CA VAL A 83 5.97 10.53 -12.98
C VAL A 83 7.19 9.62 -12.83
N THR A 84 7.34 8.98 -11.67
CA THR A 84 8.51 8.16 -11.35
C THR A 84 8.26 6.67 -11.61
N ASP A 85 9.35 5.94 -11.89
CA ASP A 85 9.39 4.49 -12.13
C ASP A 85 8.42 3.99 -13.20
N TRP A 86 8.60 4.48 -14.44
CA TRP A 86 7.74 4.16 -15.59
C TRP A 86 7.49 2.66 -15.81
N LEU A 87 6.29 2.37 -16.34
CA LEU A 87 5.85 1.04 -16.73
C LEU A 87 6.76 0.43 -17.81
N ASP A 88 7.16 -0.82 -17.64
CA ASP A 88 7.79 -1.59 -18.71
C ASP A 88 6.77 -2.01 -19.77
N ILE A 89 7.23 -2.18 -21.03
CA ILE A 89 6.46 -2.88 -22.06
C ILE A 89 7.04 -4.28 -22.21
N LYS A 90 6.22 -5.32 -21.95
CA LYS A 90 6.62 -6.74 -22.11
C LYS A 90 5.49 -7.54 -22.74
N PRO A 91 5.75 -8.51 -23.64
CA PRO A 91 4.69 -9.32 -24.26
C PRO A 91 3.79 -10.05 -23.25
N THR A 92 4.37 -10.47 -22.12
CA THR A 92 3.69 -11.11 -20.99
C THR A 92 3.16 -10.13 -19.93
N GLY A 93 3.26 -8.83 -20.19
CA GLY A 93 2.78 -7.77 -19.30
C GLY A 93 1.27 -7.78 -19.12
N LEU A 94 0.82 -7.02 -18.13
CA LEU A 94 -0.58 -6.87 -17.77
C LEU A 94 -1.40 -6.41 -18.99
N VAL A 95 -2.54 -7.06 -19.19
CA VAL A 95 -3.59 -6.61 -20.10
C VAL A 95 -4.57 -5.77 -19.30
N VAL A 96 -4.76 -4.53 -19.75
CA VAL A 96 -5.80 -3.64 -19.22
C VAL A 96 -6.98 -3.71 -20.19
N ALA A 97 -8.14 -4.13 -19.69
CA ALA A 97 -9.34 -4.29 -20.51
C ALA A 97 -9.86 -2.95 -21.05
N ASP A 98 -9.81 -1.90 -20.22
CA ASP A 98 -10.14 -0.53 -20.59
C ASP A 98 -9.03 0.45 -20.09
N PRO A 99 -8.02 0.72 -20.93
CA PRO A 99 -6.96 1.68 -20.61
C PRO A 99 -7.48 3.09 -20.32
N ALA A 100 -8.60 3.49 -20.94
CA ALA A 100 -9.18 4.82 -20.75
C ALA A 100 -9.86 4.95 -19.38
N ALA A 101 -10.50 3.90 -18.87
CA ALA A 101 -10.96 3.86 -17.48
C ALA A 101 -9.81 3.97 -16.48
N LEU A 102 -8.70 3.27 -16.70
CA LEU A 102 -7.54 3.36 -15.83
C LEU A 102 -6.89 4.76 -15.88
N ALA A 103 -6.79 5.36 -17.06
CA ALA A 103 -6.35 6.74 -17.23
C ALA A 103 -7.26 7.75 -16.50
N ARG A 104 -8.59 7.56 -16.57
CA ARG A 104 -9.54 8.36 -15.78
C ARG A 104 -9.34 8.17 -14.27
N LEU A 105 -9.02 6.96 -13.82
CA LEU A 105 -8.71 6.70 -12.41
C LEU A 105 -7.44 7.43 -11.97
N ILE A 106 -6.38 7.43 -12.80
CA ILE A 106 -5.15 8.20 -12.57
C ILE A 106 -5.47 9.67 -12.31
N ARG A 107 -6.27 10.28 -13.17
CA ARG A 107 -6.71 11.68 -13.00
C ARG A 107 -7.59 11.89 -11.77
N LEU A 108 -8.47 10.94 -11.45
CA LEU A 108 -9.38 11.02 -10.31
C LEU A 108 -8.69 10.92 -8.95
N GLY A 109 -7.56 10.21 -8.88
CA GLY A 109 -6.89 9.81 -7.65
C GLY A 109 -6.60 10.95 -6.67
N GLN A 110 -6.18 10.63 -5.47
CA GLN A 110 -5.85 11.62 -4.45
C GLN A 110 -4.54 11.27 -3.78
N GLU A 111 -3.90 12.27 -3.20
CA GLU A 111 -2.73 12.09 -2.37
C GLU A 111 -2.97 10.97 -1.33
N GLY A 112 -2.00 10.07 -1.20
CA GLY A 112 -2.07 8.91 -0.31
C GLY A 112 -2.86 7.71 -0.86
N TRP A 113 -3.52 7.82 -2.02
CA TRP A 113 -4.13 6.64 -2.65
C TRP A 113 -3.07 5.66 -3.14
N HIS A 114 -3.42 4.38 -3.10
CA HIS A 114 -2.54 3.30 -3.55
C HIS A 114 -3.34 2.19 -4.22
N LEU A 115 -3.13 2.00 -5.52
CA LEU A 115 -3.67 0.88 -6.28
C LEU A 115 -2.63 -0.23 -6.40
N GLN A 116 -3.03 -1.45 -6.06
CA GLN A 116 -2.29 -2.66 -6.35
C GLN A 116 -3.14 -3.61 -7.19
N ARG A 117 -2.59 -4.04 -8.32
CA ARG A 117 -3.19 -5.05 -9.20
C ARG A 117 -2.41 -6.35 -9.10
N GLN A 118 -3.04 -7.36 -8.49
CA GLN A 118 -2.56 -8.75 -8.48
C GLN A 118 -3.07 -9.52 -9.72
N PRO A 119 -2.94 -10.85 -9.86
CA PRO A 119 -3.54 -11.59 -10.98
C PRO A 119 -5.07 -11.68 -10.94
N ALA A 120 -5.69 -11.89 -9.78
CA ALA A 120 -7.15 -12.08 -9.64
C ALA A 120 -7.88 -10.89 -8.98
N GLU A 121 -7.12 -9.91 -8.49
CA GLU A 121 -7.67 -8.81 -7.70
C GLU A 121 -7.03 -7.46 -8.05
N ALA A 122 -7.82 -6.38 -7.93
CA ALA A 122 -7.39 -4.99 -7.91
C ALA A 122 -7.86 -4.32 -6.60
N ARG A 123 -6.91 -3.90 -5.77
CA ARG A 123 -7.17 -3.25 -4.48
C ARG A 123 -6.79 -1.78 -4.58
N LEU A 124 -7.72 -0.87 -4.31
CA LEU A 124 -7.44 0.55 -4.19
C LEU A 124 -7.63 0.99 -2.74
N ALA A 125 -6.53 1.38 -2.11
CA ALA A 125 -6.55 1.99 -0.80
C ALA A 125 -6.94 3.48 -0.91
N VAL A 126 -7.96 3.89 -0.16
CA VAL A 126 -8.55 5.24 -0.15
C VAL A 126 -8.72 5.76 1.27
N GLN A 127 -8.84 7.08 1.47
CA GLN A 127 -9.07 7.64 2.80
C GLN A 127 -10.49 7.40 3.34
N SER A 128 -11.51 7.42 2.48
CA SER A 128 -12.91 7.22 2.86
C SER A 128 -13.63 6.33 1.87
N LEU A 129 -14.36 5.34 2.36
CA LEU A 129 -15.20 4.46 1.55
C LEU A 129 -16.57 5.07 1.22
N ALA A 130 -16.98 6.09 1.97
CA ALA A 130 -18.31 6.68 1.88
C ALA A 130 -18.39 7.86 0.89
N ASP A 131 -17.24 8.32 0.39
CA ASP A 131 -17.21 9.45 -0.52
C ASP A 131 -17.58 9.05 -1.97
N SER A 132 -18.18 9.99 -2.71
CA SER A 132 -18.65 9.75 -4.08
C SER A 132 -17.50 9.49 -5.06
N ARG A 133 -16.31 9.99 -4.75
CA ARG A 133 -15.10 9.82 -5.58
C ARG A 133 -14.58 8.38 -5.49
N SER A 134 -14.61 7.78 -4.31
CA SER A 134 -14.30 6.38 -4.04
C SER A 134 -15.30 5.47 -4.77
N ALA A 135 -16.59 5.79 -4.73
CA ALA A 135 -17.59 5.06 -5.52
C ALA A 135 -17.28 5.14 -7.04
N GLN A 136 -16.95 6.32 -7.55
CA GLN A 136 -16.53 6.49 -8.95
C GLN A 136 -15.25 5.72 -9.27
N ALA A 137 -14.27 5.72 -8.36
CA ALA A 137 -13.01 5.00 -8.50
C ALA A 137 -13.24 3.48 -8.60
N LEU A 138 -14.17 2.93 -7.80
CA LEU A 138 -14.54 1.52 -7.87
C LEU A 138 -15.11 1.15 -9.24
N SER A 139 -16.03 1.96 -9.80
CA SER A 139 -16.57 1.73 -11.14
C SER A 139 -15.49 1.79 -12.22
N LEU A 140 -14.54 2.71 -12.11
CA LEU A 140 -13.41 2.80 -13.04
C LEU A 140 -12.48 1.59 -12.95
N LEU A 141 -12.20 1.07 -11.74
CA LEU A 141 -11.40 -0.15 -11.56
C LEU A 141 -12.05 -1.37 -12.20
N GLN A 142 -13.37 -1.53 -12.02
CA GLN A 142 -14.13 -2.62 -12.62
C GLN A 142 -14.08 -2.58 -14.14
N SER A 143 -14.24 -1.39 -14.74
CA SER A 143 -14.10 -1.20 -16.19
C SER A 143 -12.67 -1.49 -16.66
N ALA A 144 -11.67 -0.94 -15.96
CA ALA A 144 -10.26 -1.04 -16.33
C ALA A 144 -9.75 -2.48 -16.43
N PHE A 145 -10.15 -3.34 -15.48
CA PHE A 145 -9.62 -4.70 -15.38
C PHE A 145 -10.60 -5.78 -15.83
N GLY A 146 -11.86 -5.43 -16.06
CA GLY A 146 -12.89 -6.33 -16.57
C GLY A 146 -13.40 -7.34 -15.52
N PRO A 147 -14.38 -8.17 -15.91
CA PRO A 147 -15.16 -9.00 -14.98
C PRO A 147 -14.37 -10.18 -14.37
N GLY A 148 -13.21 -10.55 -14.93
CA GLY A 148 -12.36 -11.61 -14.39
C GLY A 148 -11.50 -11.18 -13.20
N VAL A 149 -11.64 -9.94 -12.75
CA VAL A 149 -10.83 -9.32 -11.70
C VAL A 149 -11.72 -8.73 -10.63
N SER A 150 -11.56 -9.20 -9.40
CA SER A 150 -12.26 -8.60 -8.26
C SER A 150 -11.69 -7.22 -7.99
N ALA A 151 -12.52 -6.18 -8.10
CA ALA A 151 -12.14 -4.82 -7.74
C ALA A 151 -12.70 -4.48 -6.34
N ARG A 152 -11.85 -4.00 -5.43
CA ARG A 152 -12.28 -3.59 -4.09
C ARG A 152 -11.58 -2.32 -3.62
N LEU A 153 -12.31 -1.53 -2.84
CA LEU A 153 -11.75 -0.43 -2.07
C LEU A 153 -11.34 -0.92 -0.69
N VAL A 154 -10.24 -0.39 -0.17
CA VAL A 154 -9.77 -0.64 1.18
C VAL A 154 -9.56 0.71 1.85
N GLN A 155 -10.03 0.87 3.09
CA GLN A 155 -9.81 2.11 3.83
C GLN A 155 -8.38 2.14 4.39
N LEU A 156 -7.69 3.26 4.21
CA LEU A 156 -6.41 3.54 4.86
C LEU A 156 -6.61 3.73 6.37
N PRO A 157 -5.62 3.33 7.20
CA PRO A 157 -5.68 3.50 8.66
C PRO A 157 -5.68 4.97 9.09
#